data_AF-A0A6P5JSS6-F1
#
_entry.id   AF-A0A6P5JSS6-F1
#
_cell.length_a   1.000
_cell.length_b   1.000
_cell.length_c   1.000
_cell.angle_alpha   90.00
_cell.angle_beta   90.00
_cell.angle_gamma   90.00
#
_symmetry.space_group_name_H-M   'P 1'
#
loop_
_entity.id
_entity.type
_entity.pdbx_description
1 polymer ?
#
loop_
_entity_poly.entity_id
_entity_poly.type
_entity_poly.pdbx_seq_one_letter_code
_entity_poly.pdbx_strand_id
1 'polypeptide(L)'
;MIEIVQNGNHFKFIVNNDNQIQVNEFTLGEECELTTPTGGKVKGVVNLEGGNKLVTILKAMKSVTELNGDILTTTFTLGDVVCKRISKRI
;
A
#
# COMPACT_ATOMS: atom_id res chain seq x y z
N MET A 1 2.43 10.85 -7.68
CA MET A 1 0.95 10.71 -7.61
C MET A 1 0.56 9.31 -7.16
N ILE A 2 -0.57 9.15 -6.47
CA ILE A 2 -1.17 7.84 -6.19
C ILE A 2 -2.58 7.84 -6.78
N GLU A 3 -2.94 6.78 -7.46
CA GLU A 3 -4.31 6.46 -7.83
C GLU A 3 -4.70 5.11 -7.21
N ILE A 4 -5.88 5.03 -6.64
CA ILE A 4 -6.41 3.84 -5.98
C ILE A 4 -7.79 3.56 -6.57
N VAL A 5 -7.94 2.39 -7.20
CA VAL A 5 -9.23 1.89 -7.67
C VAL A 5 -9.60 0.69 -6.80
N GLN A 6 -10.80 0.73 -6.22
CA GLN A 6 -11.34 -0.33 -5.38
C GLN A 6 -12.64 -0.87 -5.98
N ASN A 7 -12.68 -2.17 -6.23
CA ASN A 7 -13.85 -2.91 -6.70
C ASN A 7 -14.15 -4.05 -5.72
N GLY A 8 -14.94 -3.73 -4.68
CA GLY A 8 -15.19 -4.65 -3.56
C GLY A 8 -13.89 -4.97 -2.82
N ASN A 9 -13.46 -6.23 -2.88
CA ASN A 9 -12.22 -6.72 -2.27
C ASN A 9 -10.99 -6.63 -3.18
N HIS A 10 -11.18 -6.26 -4.45
CA HIS A 10 -10.08 -6.12 -5.40
C HIS A 10 -9.61 -4.67 -5.45
N PHE A 11 -8.29 -4.48 -5.37
CA PHE A 11 -7.64 -3.17 -5.34
C PHE A 11 -6.58 -3.08 -6.41
N LYS A 12 -6.51 -1.91 -7.04
CA LYS A 12 -5.44 -1.51 -7.95
C LYS A 12 -4.82 -0.20 -7.45
N PHE A 13 -3.54 -0.28 -7.12
CA PHE A 13 -2.72 0.85 -6.70
C PHE A 13 -1.77 1.22 -7.83
N ILE A 14 -1.87 2.45 -8.31
CA ILE A 14 -0.95 3.03 -9.28
C ILE A 14 -0.15 4.10 -8.56
N VAL A 15 1.15 3.88 -8.40
CA VAL A 15 2.08 4.83 -7.79
C VAL A 15 2.98 5.36 -8.89
N ASN A 16 2.78 6.62 -9.25
CA ASN A 16 3.63 7.33 -10.20
C ASN A 16 4.63 8.19 -9.42
N ASN A 17 5.90 7.82 -9.46
CA ASN A 17 7.01 8.62 -8.98
C ASN A 17 7.77 9.18 -10.19
N ASP A 18 8.52 10.26 -10.03
CA ASP A 18 9.19 10.98 -11.14
C ASP A 18 10.03 10.09 -12.07
N ASN A 19 10.51 8.94 -11.57
CA ASN A 19 11.35 8.02 -12.32
C ASN A 19 10.62 6.75 -12.81
N GLN A 20 9.46 6.39 -12.25
CA GLN A 20 8.80 5.12 -12.57
C GLN A 20 7.31 5.08 -12.18
N ILE A 21 6.53 4.37 -12.99
CA ILE A 21 5.13 4.01 -12.70
C ILE A 21 5.12 2.58 -12.17
N GLN A 22 4.57 2.40 -10.97
CA GLN A 22 4.36 1.10 -10.35
C GLN A 22 2.87 0.79 -10.28
N VAL A 23 2.49 -0.41 -10.70
CA VAL A 23 1.10 -0.91 -10.62
C VAL A 23 1.08 -2.15 -9.74
N ASN A 24 0.28 -2.12 -8.68
CA ASN A 24 0.07 -3.24 -7.77
C ASN A 24 -1.42 -3.59 -7.75
N GLU A 25 -1.75 -4.82 -8.14
CA GLU A 25 -3.11 -5.35 -8.11
C GLU A 25 -3.19 -6.50 -7.12
N PHE A 26 -4.19 -6.47 -6.25
CA PHE A 26 -4.35 -7.48 -5.21
C PHE A 26 -5.80 -7.63 -4.77
N THR A 27 -6.13 -8.81 -4.25
CA THR A 27 -7.40 -9.10 -3.60
C THR A 27 -7.17 -9.27 -2.10
N LEU A 28 -8.02 -8.69 -1.27
CA LEU A 28 -7.89 -8.79 0.19
C LEU A 28 -7.91 -10.25 0.66
N GLY A 29 -6.97 -10.60 1.53
CA GLY A 29 -6.85 -11.95 2.11
C GLY A 29 -6.18 -12.99 1.22
N GLU A 30 -5.84 -12.65 -0.03
CA GLU A 30 -5.16 -13.54 -0.97
C GLU A 30 -3.67 -13.21 -1.11
N GLU A 31 -2.86 -14.21 -1.46
CA GLU A 31 -1.44 -13.99 -1.78
C GLU A 31 -1.32 -13.21 -3.10
N CYS A 32 -0.54 -12.14 -3.08
CA CYS A 32 -0.25 -11.31 -4.25
C CYS A 32 1.24 -10.97 -4.32
N GLU A 33 1.72 -10.62 -5.52
CA GLU A 33 3.05 -10.08 -5.73
C GLU A 33 2.98 -8.55 -5.77
N LEU A 34 3.73 -7.89 -4.89
CA LEU A 34 3.78 -6.44 -4.76
C LEU A 34 5.17 -5.92 -5.11
N THR A 35 5.21 -4.80 -5.81
CA THR A 35 6.43 -4.04 -6.10
C THR A 35 6.70 -3.07 -4.95
N THR A 36 7.88 -3.21 -4.35
CA THR A 36 8.37 -2.33 -3.29
C THR A 36 8.81 -0.97 -3.86
N PRO A 37 8.92 0.07 -3.02
CA PRO A 37 9.43 1.38 -3.47
C PRO A 37 10.82 1.33 -4.12
N THR A 38 11.66 0.35 -3.76
CA THR A 38 13.00 0.15 -4.34
C THR A 38 12.97 -0.64 -5.67
N GLY A 39 11.80 -1.01 -6.17
CA GLY A 39 11.60 -1.74 -7.43
C GLY A 39 11.68 -3.27 -7.28
N GLY A 40 12.09 -3.80 -6.13
CA GLY A 40 12.07 -5.24 -5.86
C GLY A 40 10.64 -5.76 -5.69
N LYS A 41 10.39 -7.01 -6.11
CA LYS A 41 9.10 -7.67 -5.93
C LYS A 41 9.07 -8.57 -4.70
N VAL A 42 7.92 -8.66 -4.05
CA VAL A 42 7.74 -9.42 -2.82
C VAL A 42 6.32 -9.98 -2.76
N LYS A 43 6.18 -11.23 -2.33
CA LYS A 43 4.88 -11.83 -2.05
C LYS A 43 4.37 -11.41 -0.69
N GLY A 44 3.08 -11.16 -0.59
CA GLY A 44 2.42 -10.83 0.67
C GLY A 44 0.91 -10.96 0.57
N VAL A 45 0.27 -10.85 1.72
CA VAL A 45 -1.19 -10.77 1.84
C VAL A 45 -1.54 -9.37 2.35
N VAL A 46 -2.53 -8.75 1.73
CA VAL A 46 -3.06 -7.45 2.18
C VAL A 46 -4.40 -7.71 2.88
N ASN A 47 -4.53 -7.22 4.10
CA ASN A 47 -5.74 -7.33 4.90
C ASN A 47 -6.35 -5.96 5.14
N LEU A 48 -7.68 -5.91 5.30
CA LEU A 48 -8.42 -4.71 5.68
C LEU A 48 -8.84 -4.82 7.14
N GLU A 49 -8.40 -3.88 7.96
CA GLU A 49 -8.77 -3.73 9.36
C GLU A 49 -9.67 -2.50 9.52
N GLY A 50 -10.74 -2.61 10.32
CA GLY A 50 -11.61 -1.47 10.67
C GLY A 50 -12.33 -0.80 9.49
N GLY A 51 -12.30 -1.39 8.29
CA GLY A 51 -12.96 -0.88 7.07
C GLY A 51 -12.20 0.21 6.32
N ASN A 52 -11.12 0.77 6.88
CA ASN A 52 -10.37 1.88 6.28
C ASN A 52 -8.84 1.74 6.35
N LYS A 53 -8.32 0.64 6.92
CA LYS A 53 -6.89 0.42 7.13
C LYS A 53 -6.42 -0.84 6.42
N LEU A 54 -5.57 -0.67 5.42
CA LEU A 54 -4.88 -1.76 4.75
C LEU A 54 -3.59 -2.07 5.50
N VAL A 55 -3.40 -3.34 5.86
CA VAL A 55 -2.20 -3.83 6.56
C VAL A 55 -1.58 -4.96 5.76
N THR A 56 -0.28 -4.89 5.53
CA THR A 56 0.48 -5.97 4.91
C THR A 56 1.89 -6.07 5.51
N ILE A 57 2.42 -7.28 5.50
CA ILE A 57 3.78 -7.59 5.93
C ILE A 57 4.54 -8.05 4.69
N LEU A 58 5.54 -7.26 4.30
CA LEU A 58 6.39 -7.49 3.15
C LEU A 58 7.79 -7.87 3.66
N LYS A 59 8.06 -9.17 3.77
CA LYS A 59 9.25 -9.71 4.47
C LYS A 59 9.33 -9.18 5.92
N ALA A 60 10.30 -8.31 6.21
CA ALA A 60 10.50 -7.70 7.53
C ALA A 60 9.85 -6.31 7.65
N MET A 61 9.26 -5.79 6.58
CA MET A 61 8.64 -4.46 6.56
C MET A 61 7.14 -4.56 6.75
N LYS A 62 6.61 -3.88 7.78
CA LYS A 62 5.16 -3.68 7.94
C LYS A 62 4.76 -2.43 7.17
N SER A 63 3.70 -2.55 6.35
CA SER A 63 3.06 -1.41 5.70
C SER A 63 1.64 -1.27 6.21
N VAL A 64 1.29 -0.07 6.65
CA VAL A 64 -0.05 0.31 7.10
C VAL A 64 -0.50 1.51 6.29
N THR A 65 -1.58 1.38 5.53
CA THR A 65 -2.17 2.45 4.73
C THR A 65 -3.59 2.71 5.21
N GLU A 66 -3.83 3.87 5.81
CA GLU A 66 -5.11 4.24 6.41
C GLU A 66 -5.71 5.45 5.67
N LEU A 67 -6.98 5.33 5.31
CA LEU A 67 -7.76 6.42 4.72
C LEU A 67 -8.66 7.05 5.79
N ASN A 68 -8.46 8.34 6.04
CA ASN A 68 -9.25 9.14 6.96
C ASN A 68 -9.83 10.34 6.20
N GLY A 69 -11.08 10.20 5.73
CA GLY A 69 -11.71 11.18 4.85
C GLY A 69 -10.92 11.33 3.54
N ASP A 70 -10.32 12.51 3.36
CA ASP A 70 -9.49 12.83 2.19
C ASP A 70 -7.99 12.71 2.43
N ILE A 71 -7.58 12.22 3.61
CA ILE A 71 -6.18 12.02 3.94
C ILE A 71 -5.84 10.54 3.91
N LEU A 72 -4.93 10.17 3.03
CA LEU A 72 -4.29 8.87 2.98
C LEU A 72 -2.96 8.93 3.74
N THR A 73 -2.83 8.14 4.81
CA THR A 73 -1.59 8.01 5.57
C THR A 73 -1.00 6.62 5.36
N THR A 74 0.20 6.55 4.77
CA THR A 74 0.96 5.31 4.63
C THR A 74 2.16 5.33 5.58
N THR A 75 2.28 4.31 6.41
CA THR A 75 3.38 4.12 7.36
C THR A 75 4.10 2.82 7.02
N PHE A 76 5.40 2.93 6.75
CA PHE A 76 6.31 1.80 6.60
C PHE A 76 7.17 1.68 7.85
N THR A 77 7.26 0.47 8.41
CA THR A 77 8.07 0.18 9.60
C THR A 77 9.01 -0.97 9.29
N LEU A 78 10.31 -0.74 9.50
CA LEU A 78 11.36 -1.74 9.32
C LEU A 78 12.34 -1.65 10.49
N GLY A 79 12.26 -2.61 11.42
CA GLY A 79 12.97 -2.53 12.69
C GLY A 79 12.59 -1.25 13.44
N ASP A 80 13.60 -0.46 13.80
CA ASP A 80 13.41 0.81 14.53
C ASP A 80 13.12 2.01 13.60
N VAL A 81 13.17 1.82 12.28
CA VAL A 81 12.94 2.88 11.30
C VAL A 81 11.46 2.96 10.93
N VAL A 82 10.89 4.16 11.07
CA VAL A 82 9.52 4.47 10.67
C VAL A 82 9.53 5.57 9.62
N CYS A 83 8.97 5.26 8.45
CA CYS A 83 8.72 6.23 7.38
C CYS A 83 7.22 6.48 7.26
N LYS A 84 6.80 7.74 7.36
CA LYS A 84 5.40 8.14 7.23
C LYS A 84 5.23 9.06 6.03
N ARG A 85 4.27 8.71 5.17
CA ARG A 85 3.85 9.49 4.02
C ARG A 85 2.39 9.87 4.18
N ILE A 86 2.10 11.16 4.02
CA ILE A 86 0.75 11.72 4.12
C ILE A 86 0.40 12.29 2.74
N SER A 87 -0.75 11.91 2.21
CA SER A 87 -1.23 12.35 0.90
C SER A 87 -2.68 12.82 1.01
N LYS A 88 -3.01 13.92 0.35
CA LYS A 88 -4.38 14.46 0.29
C LYS A 88 -5.02 14.07 -1.05
N ARG A 89 -6.29 13.67 -1.03
CA ARG A 89 -7.10 13.43 -2.24
C ARG A 89 -7.13 14.71 -3.09
N ILE A 90 -6.96 14.54 -4.40
CA ILE A 90 -7.05 15.59 -5.43
C ILE A 90 -8.16 15.19 -6.39
#